data_AF-A0AAD5GSQ5-F1
#
_entry.id   AF-A0AAD5GSQ5-F1
#
_cell.length_a   1.000
_cell.length_b   1.000
_cell.length_c   1.000
_cell.angle_alpha   90.00
_cell.angle_beta   90.00
_cell.angle_gamma   90.00
#
_symmetry.space_group_name_H-M   'P 1'
#
loop_
_entity.id
_entity.type
_entity.pdbx_description
1 polymer ?
#
loop_
_entity_poly.entity_id
_entity_poly.type
_entity_poly.pdbx_seq_one_letter_code
_entity_poly.pdbx_strand_id
1 'polypeptide(L)'
;TPYSQQSYKVSDSFPFKWINKKWREGFHVTSMATAGARWGVVMSRNAGFSDQVVELDFLYPSEGIHRRWDNGYRITSTAATWDQSALILSVPRRKPGDETQETLRTSQFPSTHVKEKWAKNLYLACICYGRTVS
;
A
#
# COMPACT_ATOMS: atom_id res chain seq x y z
N THR A 1 -3.57 -14.71 -13.33
CA THR A 1 -3.83 -14.22 -11.96
C THR A 1 -5.11 -14.89 -11.45
N PRO A 2 -5.31 -15.05 -10.14
CA PRO A 2 -6.54 -15.66 -9.59
C PRO A 2 -7.74 -14.68 -9.50
N TYR A 3 -7.61 -13.47 -10.06
CA TYR A 3 -8.64 -12.44 -9.99
C TYR A 3 -9.84 -12.80 -10.87
N SER A 4 -11.04 -12.72 -10.31
CA SER A 4 -12.28 -13.04 -11.05
C SER A 4 -12.95 -11.83 -11.67
N GLN A 5 -12.74 -10.64 -11.12
CA GLN A 5 -13.30 -9.39 -11.62
C GLN A 5 -12.43 -8.21 -11.18
N GLN A 6 -12.29 -7.20 -12.03
CA GLN A 6 -11.56 -5.98 -11.73
C GLN A 6 -12.42 -4.73 -11.96
N SER A 7 -12.13 -3.69 -11.21
CA SER A 7 -12.70 -2.36 -11.39
C SER A 7 -11.61 -1.33 -11.13
N TYR A 8 -11.58 -0.27 -11.91
CA TYR A 8 -10.62 0.81 -11.72
C TYR A 8 -11.33 2.15 -11.58
N LYS A 9 -10.63 3.12 -10.99
CA LYS A 9 -11.05 4.52 -10.94
C LYS A 9 -9.85 5.43 -11.12
N VAL A 10 -10.04 6.43 -11.97
CA VAL A 10 -9.17 7.60 -12.07
C VAL A 10 -9.89 8.78 -11.42
N SER A 11 -9.16 9.57 -10.63
CA SER A 11 -9.73 10.67 -9.84
C SER A 11 -8.67 11.73 -9.59
N ASP A 12 -9.04 13.01 -9.60
CA ASP A 12 -8.13 14.13 -9.26
C ASP A 12 -7.87 14.24 -7.74
N SER A 13 -8.49 13.37 -6.93
CA SER A 13 -8.27 13.23 -5.48
C SER A 13 -8.38 11.77 -5.06
N PHE A 14 -7.82 11.41 -3.89
CA PHE A 14 -7.83 10.03 -3.41
C PHE A 14 -9.27 9.50 -3.27
N PRO A 15 -9.67 8.44 -4.00
CA PRO A 15 -11.08 8.07 -4.15
C PRO A 15 -11.64 7.23 -2.99
N PHE A 16 -11.46 7.68 -1.74
CA PHE A 16 -11.83 6.91 -0.52
C PHE A 16 -13.29 6.42 -0.52
N LYS A 17 -14.25 7.29 -0.87
CA LYS A 17 -15.68 6.91 -0.92
C LYS A 17 -15.95 5.76 -1.89
N TRP A 18 -15.25 5.73 -3.02
CA TRP A 18 -15.39 4.66 -4.02
C TRP A 18 -14.73 3.37 -3.56
N ILE A 19 -13.53 3.46 -2.97
CA ILE A 19 -12.83 2.31 -2.38
C ILE A 19 -13.69 1.66 -1.30
N ASN A 20 -14.27 2.46 -0.39
CA ASN A 20 -15.13 1.95 0.69
C ASN A 20 -16.44 1.32 0.17
N LYS A 21 -16.99 1.81 -0.94
CA LYS A 21 -18.09 1.12 -1.63
C LYS A 21 -17.62 -0.23 -2.19
N LYS A 22 -16.47 -0.27 -2.85
CA LYS A 22 -15.91 -1.47 -3.48
C LYS A 22 -15.48 -2.54 -2.47
N TRP A 23 -14.97 -2.17 -1.31
CA TRP A 23 -14.71 -3.12 -0.20
C TRP A 23 -15.97 -3.87 0.22
N ARG A 24 -17.10 -3.16 0.38
CA ARG A 24 -18.41 -3.78 0.69
C ARG A 24 -18.92 -4.69 -0.44
N GLU A 25 -18.48 -4.46 -1.67
CA GLU A 25 -18.74 -5.31 -2.82
C GLU A 25 -17.72 -6.47 -2.95
N GLY A 26 -16.83 -6.69 -1.99
CA GLY A 26 -15.84 -7.78 -1.98
C GLY A 26 -14.61 -7.54 -2.88
N PHE A 27 -14.43 -6.34 -3.40
CA PHE A 27 -13.20 -5.95 -4.11
C PHE A 27 -12.15 -5.46 -3.12
N HIS A 28 -10.88 -5.68 -3.43
CA HIS A 28 -9.75 -5.15 -2.66
C HIS A 28 -8.82 -4.41 -3.61
N VAL A 29 -8.19 -3.32 -3.14
CA VAL A 29 -7.13 -2.63 -3.87
C VAL A 29 -5.99 -3.61 -4.13
N THR A 30 -5.58 -3.70 -5.38
CA THR A 30 -4.52 -4.58 -5.87
C THR A 30 -3.40 -3.83 -6.56
N SER A 31 -3.66 -2.59 -6.99
CA SER A 31 -2.64 -1.72 -7.55
C SER A 31 -3.08 -0.26 -7.45
N MET A 32 -2.12 0.64 -7.25
CA MET A 32 -2.31 2.07 -7.28
C MET A 32 -1.16 2.73 -8.03
N ALA A 33 -1.46 3.83 -8.69
CA ALA A 33 -0.46 4.69 -9.32
C ALA A 33 -0.95 6.14 -9.30
N THR A 34 -0.04 7.08 -9.49
CA THR A 34 -0.33 8.52 -9.51
C THR A 34 0.32 9.19 -10.71
N ALA A 35 -0.28 10.29 -11.17
CA ALA A 35 0.27 11.17 -12.18
C ALA A 35 -0.11 12.62 -11.86
N GLY A 36 0.85 13.43 -11.42
CA GLY A 36 0.55 14.73 -10.81
C GLY A 36 -0.32 14.54 -9.55
N ALA A 37 -1.47 15.21 -9.50
CA ALA A 37 -2.46 15.04 -8.42
C ALA A 37 -3.45 13.88 -8.67
N ARG A 38 -3.43 13.27 -9.86
CA ARG A 38 -4.38 12.21 -10.22
C ARG A 38 -4.00 10.88 -9.61
N TRP A 39 -5.00 10.17 -9.13
CA TRP A 39 -4.92 8.82 -8.59
C TRP A 39 -5.55 7.83 -9.57
N GLY A 40 -4.82 6.77 -9.88
CA GLY A 40 -5.34 5.57 -10.52
C GLY A 40 -5.37 4.44 -9.49
N VAL A 41 -6.54 3.85 -9.27
CA VAL A 41 -6.73 2.73 -8.31
C VAL A 41 -7.38 1.57 -9.04
N VAL A 42 -6.77 0.38 -8.93
CA VAL A 42 -7.33 -0.88 -9.43
C VAL A 42 -7.70 -1.76 -8.24
N MET A 43 -8.95 -2.20 -8.20
CA MET A 43 -9.45 -3.15 -7.22
C MET A 43 -9.90 -4.44 -7.89
N SER A 44 -9.63 -5.58 -7.26
CA SER A 44 -9.92 -6.91 -7.79
C SER A 44 -10.70 -7.76 -6.78
N ARG A 45 -11.58 -8.63 -7.28
CA ARG A 45 -12.15 -9.75 -6.52
C ARG A 45 -11.19 -10.94 -6.52
N ASN A 46 -11.32 -11.81 -5.52
CA ASN A 46 -10.42 -12.95 -5.30
C ASN A 46 -8.94 -12.56 -5.18
N ALA A 47 -8.67 -11.39 -4.59
CA ALA A 47 -7.31 -10.90 -4.37
C ALA A 47 -6.55 -11.65 -3.25
N GLY A 48 -7.20 -12.58 -2.54
CA GLY A 48 -6.58 -13.34 -1.45
C GLY A 48 -6.55 -12.60 -0.11
N PHE A 49 -7.24 -11.47 0.02
CA PHE A 49 -7.33 -10.69 1.26
C PHE A 49 -8.68 -10.90 1.98
N SER A 50 -8.64 -10.91 3.31
CA SER A 50 -9.84 -10.95 4.16
C SER A 50 -10.30 -9.56 4.58
N ASP A 51 -9.34 -8.67 4.81
CA ASP A 51 -9.57 -7.29 5.22
C ASP A 51 -8.52 -6.37 4.61
N GLN A 52 -8.87 -5.09 4.47
CA GLN A 52 -7.98 -4.07 3.92
C GLN A 52 -8.33 -2.69 4.48
N VAL A 53 -7.28 -1.94 4.82
CA VAL A 53 -7.36 -0.56 5.30
C VAL A 53 -6.45 0.33 4.46
N VAL A 54 -6.68 1.64 4.55
CA VAL A 54 -5.79 2.65 4.00
C VAL A 54 -5.32 3.57 5.11
N GLU A 55 -4.02 3.85 5.13
CA GLU A 55 -3.42 4.91 5.93
C GLU A 55 -3.03 6.04 4.97
N LEU A 56 -3.66 7.21 5.13
CA LEU A 56 -3.38 8.43 4.36
C LEU A 56 -2.51 9.37 5.19
N ASP A 57 -1.64 10.12 4.52
CA ASP A 57 -0.85 11.21 5.09
C ASP A 57 -0.14 10.81 6.38
N PHE A 58 0.69 9.79 6.22
CA PHE A 58 1.42 9.15 7.28
C PHE A 58 2.33 10.16 8.03
N LEU A 59 1.82 10.62 9.18
CA LEU A 59 2.54 11.37 10.19
C LEU A 59 3.51 10.40 10.87
N TYR A 60 4.79 10.73 10.83
CA TYR A 60 5.80 10.03 11.63
C TYR A 60 5.66 10.51 13.08
N PRO A 61 5.72 9.63 14.10
CA PRO A 61 6.22 8.26 14.10
C PRO A 61 5.25 7.21 13.53
N SER A 62 5.82 6.13 13.00
CA SER A 62 5.15 5.04 12.26
C SER A 62 4.12 4.21 13.04
N GLU A 63 3.59 4.72 14.15
CA GLU A 63 2.65 4.09 15.09
C GLU A 63 1.45 3.46 14.38
N GLY A 64 0.90 4.16 13.38
CA GLY A 64 -0.20 3.64 12.56
C GLY A 64 0.16 2.31 11.90
N ILE A 65 1.30 2.23 11.21
CA ILE A 65 1.74 0.99 10.52
C ILE A 65 2.10 -0.10 11.53
N HIS A 66 2.83 0.22 12.60
CA HIS A 66 3.19 -0.79 13.60
C HIS A 66 1.95 -1.42 14.23
N ARG A 67 0.98 -0.59 14.62
CA ARG A 67 -0.31 -1.07 15.14
C ARG A 67 -1.05 -1.94 14.12
N ARG A 68 -0.98 -1.63 12.82
CA ARG A 68 -1.59 -2.47 11.78
C ARG A 68 -0.83 -3.80 11.62
N TRP A 69 0.50 -3.80 11.67
CA TRP A 69 1.32 -5.01 11.63
C TRP A 69 1.01 -5.95 12.80
N ASP A 70 0.86 -5.42 14.02
CA ASP A 70 0.49 -6.22 15.20
C ASP A 70 -0.89 -6.88 15.05
N ASN A 71 -1.77 -6.28 14.25
CA ASN A 71 -3.09 -6.82 13.91
C ASN A 71 -3.09 -7.67 12.63
N GLY A 72 -1.92 -8.07 12.12
CA GLY A 72 -1.77 -8.99 10.99
C GLY A 72 -1.99 -8.37 9.61
N TYR A 73 -2.09 -7.04 9.50
CA TYR A 73 -2.08 -6.37 8.21
C TYR A 73 -0.66 -6.30 7.65
N ARG A 74 -0.51 -6.28 6.33
CA ARG A 74 0.76 -6.05 5.61
C ARG A 74 0.54 -5.02 4.53
N ILE A 75 1.54 -4.16 4.28
CA ILE A 75 1.48 -3.19 3.18
C ILE A 75 1.50 -3.97 1.86
N THR A 76 0.49 -3.78 1.03
CA THR A 76 0.30 -4.51 -0.23
C THR A 76 0.25 -3.60 -1.46
N SER A 77 0.04 -2.29 -1.28
CA SER A 77 0.09 -1.31 -2.36
C SER A 77 0.36 0.07 -1.79
N THR A 78 1.15 0.86 -2.51
CA THR A 78 1.50 2.22 -2.12
C THR A 78 1.45 3.13 -3.33
N ALA A 79 0.95 4.34 -3.15
CA ALA A 79 1.07 5.40 -4.15
C ALA A 79 1.09 6.75 -3.45
N ALA A 80 1.71 7.73 -4.08
CA ALA A 80 1.87 9.06 -3.51
C ALA A 80 1.78 10.13 -4.59
N THR A 81 1.17 11.24 -4.25
CA THR A 81 1.25 12.50 -4.96
C THR A 81 2.25 13.41 -4.24
N TRP A 82 2.47 14.63 -4.73
CA TRP A 82 3.35 15.60 -4.07
C TRP A 82 2.83 16.04 -2.69
N ASP A 83 1.52 16.02 -2.52
CA ASP A 83 0.80 16.48 -1.34
C ASP A 83 0.38 15.34 -0.40
N GLN A 84 0.17 14.12 -0.92
CA GLN A 84 -0.38 13.01 -0.15
C GLN A 84 0.35 11.69 -0.39
N SER A 85 0.34 10.83 0.63
CA SER A 85 0.79 9.44 0.51
C SER A 85 -0.30 8.50 0.99
N ALA A 86 -0.53 7.40 0.26
CA ALA A 86 -1.52 6.39 0.59
C ALA A 86 -0.85 5.01 0.67
N LEU A 87 -0.98 4.37 1.82
CA LEU A 87 -0.55 3.01 2.05
C LEU A 87 -1.77 2.13 2.24
N ILE A 88 -1.89 1.11 1.40
CA ILE A 88 -2.90 0.07 1.54
C ILE A 88 -2.28 -1.06 2.35
N LEU A 89 -2.95 -1.45 3.43
CA LEU A 89 -2.57 -2.59 4.23
C LEU A 89 -3.67 -3.64 4.19
N SER A 90 -3.31 -4.90 3.99
CA SER A 90 -4.24 -6.02 3.84
C SER A 90 -3.91 -7.16 4.79
N VAL A 91 -4.94 -7.87 5.26
CA VAL A 91 -4.78 -9.16 5.94
C VAL A 91 -4.91 -10.27 4.89
N PRO A 92 -3.85 -11.07 4.66
CA PRO A 92 -3.92 -12.22 3.76
C PRO A 92 -4.83 -13.33 4.34
N ARG A 93 -5.67 -13.94 3.49
CA ARG A 93 -6.55 -15.07 3.90
C ARG A 93 -5.77 -16.31 4.29
N ARG A 94 -4.60 -16.51 3.68
CA ARG A 94 -3.64 -17.52 4.08
C ARG A 94 -2.58 -16.80 4.88
N LYS A 95 -2.44 -17.15 6.16
CA LYS A 95 -1.36 -16.59 6.98
C LYS A 95 -0.04 -16.83 6.23
N PRO A 96 0.69 -15.76 5.86
CA PRO A 96 2.06 -15.93 5.42
C PRO A 96 2.85 -16.59 6.56
N GLY A 97 4.00 -17.16 6.22
CA GLY A 97 4.95 -17.62 7.23
C GLY A 97 5.45 -16.46 8.10
N ASP A 98 6.57 -16.67 8.79
CA ASP A 98 7.21 -15.59 9.53
C ASP A 98 7.66 -14.49 8.54
N GLU A 99 6.87 -13.42 8.43
CA GLU A 99 7.04 -12.34 7.46
C GLU A 99 7.42 -11.07 8.21
N THR A 100 8.60 -10.53 7.91
CA THR A 100 9.02 -9.23 8.44
C THR A 100 8.84 -8.19 7.33
N GLN A 101 8.20 -7.07 7.67
CA GLN A 101 8.07 -5.93 6.77
C GLN A 101 8.63 -4.69 7.46
N GLU A 102 9.34 -3.88 6.69
CA GLU A 102 9.89 -2.61 7.13
C GLU A 102 9.52 -1.51 6.13
N THR A 103 9.51 -0.26 6.60
CA THR A 103 9.29 0.91 5.75
C THR A 103 10.45 1.87 5.86
N LEU A 104 10.92 2.38 4.72
CA LEU A 104 11.91 3.44 4.66
C LEU A 104 11.33 4.63 3.90
N ARG A 105 11.42 5.82 4.50
CA ARG A 105 11.15 7.10 3.84
C ARG A 105 12.48 7.86 3.72
N THR A 106 12.77 8.36 2.53
CA THR A 106 14.03 9.05 2.20
C THR A 106 13.81 10.05 1.07
N SER A 107 14.62 11.11 1.02
CA SER A 107 14.63 12.09 -0.07
C SER A 107 15.49 11.65 -1.27
N GLN A 108 16.43 10.73 -1.04
CA GLN A 108 17.32 10.19 -2.07
C GLN A 108 17.03 8.72 -2.33
N PHE A 109 17.35 8.23 -3.53
CA PHE A 109 17.18 6.82 -3.86
C PHE A 109 18.04 5.94 -2.92
N PRO A 110 17.44 5.02 -2.14
CA PRO A 110 18.12 4.33 -1.03
C PRO A 110 18.96 3.12 -1.48
N SER A 111 19.86 3.29 -2.45
CA SER A 111 20.61 2.17 -3.05
C SER A 111 21.43 1.37 -2.03
N THR A 112 22.12 2.04 -1.10
CA THR A 112 22.90 1.39 -0.04
C THR A 112 22.01 0.58 0.91
N HIS A 113 20.96 1.20 1.43
CA HIS A 113 20.02 0.54 2.35
C HIS A 113 19.35 -0.67 1.70
N VAL A 114 18.95 -0.56 0.43
CA VAL A 114 18.34 -1.68 -0.30
C VAL A 114 19.30 -2.87 -0.41
N LYS A 115 20.58 -2.63 -0.73
CA LYS A 115 21.61 -3.69 -0.80
C LYS A 115 21.83 -4.35 0.57
N GLU A 116 21.88 -3.56 1.64
CA GLU A 116 22.00 -4.09 3.01
C GLU A 116 20.80 -4.97 3.40
N LYS A 117 19.59 -4.60 2.99
CA LYS A 117 18.37 -5.37 3.27
C LYS A 117 18.30 -6.66 2.46
N TRP A 118 18.74 -6.63 1.20
CA TRP A 118 18.90 -7.85 0.39
C TRP A 118 19.83 -8.87 1.05
N ALA A 119 20.95 -8.42 1.65
CA ALA A 119 21.86 -9.30 2.39
C ALA A 119 21.24 -9.94 3.64
N LYS A 120 20.10 -9.42 4.12
CA LYS A 120 19.32 -9.93 5.26
C LYS A 120 18.06 -10.69 4.82
N ASN A 121 17.97 -11.12 3.56
CA ASN A 121 16.80 -11.79 2.97
C ASN A 121 15.51 -10.96 2.99
N LEU A 122 15.61 -9.63 3.02
CA LEU A 122 14.48 -8.72 2.85
C LEU A 122 14.45 -8.20 1.41
N TYR A 123 13.26 -8.02 0.85
CA TYR A 123 13.08 -7.60 -0.54
C TYR A 123 12.14 -6.39 -0.65
N LEU A 124 12.20 -5.70 -1.79
CA LEU A 124 11.31 -4.57 -2.07
C LEU A 124 9.93 -5.07 -2.43
N ALA A 125 8.95 -4.81 -1.56
CA ALA A 125 7.55 -5.15 -1.80
C ALA A 125 6.78 -4.03 -2.51
N CYS A 126 7.06 -2.77 -2.15
CA CYS A 126 6.37 -1.59 -2.67
C CYS A 126 7.33 -0.41 -2.77
N ILE A 127 7.08 0.49 -3.73
CA ILE A 127 7.78 1.77 -3.86
C ILE A 127 6.79 2.82 -4.36
N CYS A 128 6.89 4.03 -3.82
CA CYS A 128 6.21 5.19 -4.36
C CYS A 128 7.09 6.43 -4.18
N TYR A 129 6.94 7.38 -5.09
CA TYR A 129 7.61 8.67 -5.04
C TYR A 129 6.53 9.76 -4.95
N GLY A 130 6.75 10.77 -4.14
CA GLY A 130 5.78 11.82 -3.87
C GLY A 130 6.20 12.65 -2.68
N ARG A 131 5.24 12.98 -1.81
CA ARG A 131 5.43 13.82 -0.63
C ARG A 131 6.70 13.45 0.13
N THR A 132 7.67 14.34 0.10
CA THR A 132 8.84 14.31 0.98
C THR A 132 8.50 15.19 2.18
N VAL A 133 8.60 14.63 3.38
CA VAL A 133 8.65 15.47 4.59
C VAL A 133 10.06 16.03 4.65
N SER A 134 10.16 17.36 4.61
CA SER A 134 11.34 18.11 5.06
C SER A 134 11.51 17.97 6.56
#